data_AF-A0AAV7KDA6-F1
#
_entry.id   AF-A0AAV7KDA6-F1
#
_cell.length_a   1.000
_cell.length_b   1.000
_cell.length_c   1.000
_cell.angle_alpha   90.00
_cell.angle_beta   90.00
_cell.angle_gamma   90.00
#
_symmetry.space_group_name_H-M   'P 1'
#
loop_
_entity.id
_entity.type
_entity.pdbx_description
1 polymer ?
#
loop_
_entity_poly.entity_id
_entity_poly.type
_entity_poly.pdbx_seq_one_letter_code
_entity_poly.pdbx_strand_id
1 'polypeptide(L)'
;MGVGLVGVCHQRHGAAGFAPFLGGKIYVNNTREIFGPVMRWIGITTIFSPSVLYSFFSSWRHGHAAEANFEGEGRLLGGVYVMGQGDQGVVYHFEEPQPGVYAPIDEVLRAAESVQIK
;
A
#
# COMPACT_ATOMS: atom_id res chain seq x y z
N MET A 1 2.42 0.13 23.37
CA MET A 1 1.68 -0.93 22.64
C MET A 1 1.59 -0.50 21.19
N GLY A 2 1.93 -1.37 20.25
CA GLY A 2 2.01 -1.03 18.82
C GLY A 2 1.02 -1.84 18.00
N VAL A 3 0.68 -1.35 16.80
CA VAL A 3 -0.14 -2.08 15.82
C VAL A 3 0.81 -2.90 14.95
N GLY A 4 0.56 -4.20 14.84
CA GLY A 4 1.36 -5.07 13.97
C GLY A 4 1.09 -4.77 12.50
N LEU A 5 2.14 -4.52 11.73
CA LEU A 5 2.04 -4.29 10.28
C LEU A 5 2.40 -5.57 9.53
N VAL A 6 1.67 -5.83 8.45
CA VAL A 6 1.96 -6.92 7.50
C VAL A 6 1.88 -6.39 6.08
N GLY A 7 2.79 -6.85 5.24
CA GLY A 7 2.79 -6.52 3.82
C GLY A 7 2.09 -7.62 3.04
N VAL A 8 1.27 -7.25 2.06
CA VAL A 8 0.71 -8.19 1.10
C VAL A 8 1.07 -7.71 -0.29
N CYS A 9 1.83 -8.52 -1.02
CA CYS A 9 2.25 -8.23 -2.39
C CYS A 9 1.62 -9.24 -3.35
N HIS A 10 1.25 -8.79 -4.55
CA HIS A 10 0.74 -9.69 -5.58
C HIS A 10 1.85 -10.39 -6.39
N GLN A 11 3.09 -9.95 -6.22
CA GLN A 11 4.29 -10.51 -6.85
C GLN A 11 5.37 -10.72 -5.80
N ARG A 12 6.25 -11.70 -6.05
CA ARG A 12 7.42 -11.99 -5.21
C ARG A 12 8.60 -11.07 -5.52
N HIS A 13 8.70 -10.60 -6.76
CA HIS A 13 9.78 -9.73 -7.21
C HIS A 13 9.67 -8.37 -6.51
N GLY A 14 10.79 -7.82 -6.02
CA GLY A 14 10.81 -6.58 -5.23
C GLY A 14 10.19 -6.65 -3.82
N ALA A 15 9.31 -7.62 -3.54
CA ALA A 15 8.57 -7.71 -2.28
C ALA A 15 9.45 -7.79 -1.03
N ALA A 16 10.55 -8.55 -1.08
CA ALA A 16 11.47 -8.70 0.05
C ALA A 16 12.11 -7.37 0.50
N GLY A 17 12.27 -6.42 -0.43
CA GLY A 17 12.83 -5.09 -0.14
C GLY A 17 11.96 -4.24 0.79
N PHE A 18 10.67 -4.57 0.93
CA PHE A 18 9.75 -3.82 1.79
C PHE A 18 9.77 -4.28 3.25
N ALA A 19 10.36 -5.44 3.56
CA ALA A 19 10.32 -6.02 4.90
C ALA A 19 10.91 -5.10 6.00
N PRO A 20 12.03 -4.38 5.76
CA PRO A 20 12.60 -3.46 6.75
C PRO A 20 11.66 -2.32 7.16
N PHE A 21 10.77 -1.88 6.28
CA PHE A 21 9.87 -0.74 6.54
C PHE A 21 8.62 -1.12 7.34
N LEU A 22 8.22 -2.39 7.30
CA LEU A 22 7.01 -2.87 7.96
C LEU A 22 7.29 -3.44 9.35
N GLY A 23 8.52 -3.89 9.62
CA GLY A 23 8.85 -4.60 10.87
C GLY A 23 8.07 -5.93 11.04
N GLY A 24 7.47 -6.43 9.97
CA GLY A 24 6.57 -7.57 9.96
C GLY A 24 6.74 -8.47 8.72
N LYS A 25 5.88 -9.48 8.60
CA LYS A 25 5.93 -10.46 7.52
C LYS A 25 5.34 -9.90 6.23
N ILE A 26 5.90 -10.32 5.10
CA ILE A 26 5.35 -10.06 3.78
C ILE A 26 4.79 -11.36 3.21
N TYR A 27 3.53 -11.31 2.80
CA TYR A 27 2.82 -12.40 2.18
C TYR A 27 2.68 -12.14 0.69
N VAL A 28 2.89 -13.17 -0.12
CA VAL A 28 2.64 -13.09 -1.56
C VAL A 28 1.26 -13.69 -1.83
N ASN A 29 0.33 -12.87 -2.27
CA ASN A 29 -1.03 -13.28 -2.62
C ASN A 29 -1.13 -13.38 -4.16
N ASN A 30 -0.96 -14.59 -4.68
CA ASN A 30 -0.99 -14.84 -6.13
C ASN A 30 -2.39 -14.67 -6.75
N THR A 31 -3.45 -14.85 -5.96
CA THR A 31 -4.84 -14.73 -6.42
C THR A 31 -5.32 -13.29 -6.54
N ARG A 32 -4.62 -12.35 -5.89
CA ARG A 32 -4.86 -10.90 -5.86
C ARG A 32 -6.19 -10.48 -5.23
N GLU A 33 -6.85 -11.38 -4.52
CA GLU A 33 -8.18 -11.14 -3.92
C GLU A 33 -8.16 -10.02 -2.87
N ILE A 34 -7.02 -9.85 -2.17
CA ILE A 34 -6.84 -8.80 -1.16
C ILE A 34 -6.83 -7.38 -1.77
N PHE A 35 -6.59 -7.25 -3.07
CA PHE A 35 -6.55 -5.94 -3.75
C PHE A 35 -7.94 -5.41 -4.14
N GLY A 36 -8.99 -6.17 -3.85
CA GLY A 36 -10.38 -5.86 -4.10
C GLY A 36 -11.07 -6.90 -4.99
N PRO A 37 -12.42 -6.92 -5.01
CA PRO A 37 -13.19 -7.81 -5.88
C PRO A 37 -12.93 -7.54 -7.37
N VAL A 38 -12.54 -6.31 -7.70
CA VAL A 38 -12.15 -5.88 -9.04
C VAL A 38 -10.74 -5.29 -8.93
N MET A 39 -9.81 -5.81 -9.73
CA MET A 39 -8.45 -5.31 -9.75
C MET A 39 -8.39 -3.88 -10.30
N ARG A 40 -7.82 -2.95 -9.54
CA ARG A 40 -7.73 -1.53 -9.88
C ARG A 40 -6.40 -1.23 -10.60
N TRP A 41 -6.38 -1.50 -11.90
CA TRP A 41 -5.22 -1.23 -12.76
C TRP A 41 -5.22 0.22 -13.23
N ILE A 42 -4.10 0.90 -13.08
CA ILE A 42 -3.93 2.21 -13.70
C ILE A 42 -3.76 2.07 -15.21
N GLY A 43 -4.42 2.97 -15.95
CA GLY A 43 -4.19 3.12 -17.38
C GLY A 43 -2.86 3.81 -17.66
N ILE A 44 -2.36 3.66 -18.89
CA ILE A 44 -1.17 4.36 -19.38
C ILE A 44 -1.34 5.89 -19.22
N THR A 45 -2.55 6.40 -19.41
CA THR A 45 -2.89 7.82 -19.23
C THR A 45 -2.65 8.34 -17.81
N THR A 46 -2.88 7.52 -16.78
CA THR A 46 -2.65 7.90 -15.38
C THR A 46 -1.17 8.10 -15.09
N ILE A 47 -0.30 7.26 -15.67
CA ILE A 47 1.16 7.36 -15.52
C ILE A 47 1.67 8.71 -16.04
N PHE A 48 1.07 9.21 -17.13
CA PHE A 48 1.42 10.52 -17.72
C PHE A 48 0.59 11.69 -17.19
N SER A 49 -0.21 11.49 -16.15
CA SER A 49 -0.99 12.58 -15.58
C SER A 49 -0.05 13.61 -14.91
N PRO A 50 -0.39 14.92 -14.95
CA PRO A 50 0.42 15.96 -14.34
C PRO A 50 0.70 15.71 -12.84
N SER A 51 -0.26 15.11 -12.13
CA SER A 51 -0.15 14.77 -10.70
C SER A 51 0.94 13.73 -10.45
N VAL A 52 0.89 12.59 -11.16
CA VAL A 52 1.86 11.50 -11.01
C VAL A 52 3.25 11.96 -11.43
N LEU A 53 3.35 12.71 -12.53
CA LEU A 53 4.61 13.30 -12.97
C LEU A 53 5.17 14.27 -11.93
N TYR A 54 4.35 15.17 -11.36
CA TYR A 54 4.80 16.09 -10.32
C TYR A 54 5.34 15.35 -9.09
N SER A 55 4.63 14.33 -8.60
CA SER A 55 5.08 13.49 -7.48
C SER A 55 6.40 12.79 -7.79
N PHE A 56 6.55 12.26 -9.01
CA PHE A 56 7.78 11.64 -9.48
C PHE A 56 8.95 12.63 -9.54
N PHE A 57 8.77 13.79 -10.17
CA PHE A 57 9.79 14.85 -10.26
C PHE A 57 10.17 15.38 -8.88
N SER A 58 9.20 15.53 -7.97
CA SER A 58 9.46 15.91 -6.59
C SER A 58 10.34 14.87 -5.89
N SER A 59 10.01 13.58 -6.00
CA SER A 59 10.83 12.48 -5.46
C SER A 59 12.25 12.47 -6.05
N TRP A 60 12.37 12.72 -7.36
CA TRP A 60 13.67 12.79 -8.03
C TRP A 60 14.54 13.93 -7.54
N ARG A 61 13.95 15.12 -7.30
CA ARG A 61 14.66 16.28 -6.75
C ARG A 61 15.19 16.04 -5.34
N HIS A 62 14.52 15.19 -4.56
CA HIS A 62 14.95 14.83 -3.20
C HIS A 62 15.88 13.60 -3.16
N GLY A 63 16.31 13.09 -4.32
CA GLY A 63 17.22 11.95 -4.43
C GLY A 63 16.55 10.57 -4.24
N HIS A 64 15.26 10.53 -3.91
CA HIS A 64 14.55 9.27 -3.64
C HIS A 64 14.21 8.48 -4.91
N ALA A 65 14.06 9.12 -6.06
CA ALA A 65 13.73 8.42 -7.30
C ALA A 65 14.90 7.64 -7.91
N ALA A 66 16.15 8.00 -7.60
CA ALA A 66 17.34 7.30 -8.12
C ALA A 66 17.54 5.91 -7.47
N GLU A 67 17.04 5.74 -6.25
CA GLU A 67 17.07 4.50 -5.48
C GLU A 67 15.73 3.75 -5.51
N ALA A 68 14.73 4.30 -6.22
CA ALA A 68 13.41 3.71 -6.29
C ALA A 68 13.47 2.37 -7.03
N ASN A 69 12.87 1.34 -6.43
CA ASN A 69 12.76 0.04 -7.05
C ASN A 69 11.65 0.09 -8.13
N PHE A 70 12.07 0.12 -9.40
CA PHE A 70 11.17 0.02 -10.56
C PHE A 70 10.96 -1.43 -11.04
N GLU A 71 11.54 -2.41 -10.33
CA GLU A 71 11.40 -3.80 -10.71
C GLU A 71 10.07 -4.39 -10.21
N GLY A 72 9.23 -4.83 -11.16
CA GLY A 72 7.95 -5.49 -10.89
C GLY A 72 6.77 -4.81 -11.57
N GLU A 73 5.57 -5.27 -11.24
CA GLU A 73 4.32 -4.70 -11.74
C GLU A 73 3.80 -3.58 -10.84
N GLY A 74 4.02 -2.33 -11.26
CA GLY A 74 3.62 -1.13 -10.53
C GLY A 74 2.26 -0.55 -10.92
N ARG A 75 1.51 -1.18 -11.84
CA ARG A 75 0.22 -0.64 -12.31
C ARG A 75 -0.98 -1.02 -11.46
N LEU A 76 -0.86 -2.03 -10.62
CA LEU A 76 -1.95 -2.43 -9.73
C LEU A 76 -1.96 -1.52 -8.50
N LEU A 77 -3.07 -0.82 -8.28
CA LEU A 77 -3.22 0.09 -7.14
C LEU A 77 -3.27 -0.67 -5.81
N GLY A 78 -2.61 -0.10 -4.81
CA GLY A 78 -2.54 -0.65 -3.48
C GLY A 78 -3.71 -0.22 -2.58
N GLY A 79 -3.55 -0.49 -1.30
CA GLY A 79 -4.49 -0.08 -0.27
C GLY A 79 -3.98 -0.40 1.11
N VAL A 80 -4.70 0.10 2.12
CA VAL A 80 -4.46 -0.18 3.53
C VAL A 80 -5.70 -0.81 4.11
N TYR A 81 -5.53 -1.90 4.86
CA TYR A 81 -6.61 -2.54 5.60
C TYR A 81 -6.26 -2.56 7.08
N VAL A 82 -7.21 -2.21 7.93
CA VAL A 82 -7.13 -2.43 9.38
C VAL A 82 -8.01 -3.62 9.71
N MET A 83 -7.38 -4.65 10.26
CA MET A 83 -8.05 -5.89 10.64
C MET A 83 -8.46 -5.81 12.10
N GLY A 84 -9.74 -6.04 12.38
CA GLY A 84 -10.30 -6.22 13.71
C GLY A 84 -9.87 -7.54 14.34
N GLN A 85 -10.13 -7.70 15.63
CA GLN A 85 -9.77 -8.91 16.36
C GLN A 85 -10.78 -10.04 16.11
N GLY A 86 -10.28 -11.28 15.96
CA GLY A 86 -11.12 -12.47 15.80
C GLY A 86 -11.97 -12.37 14.54
N ASP A 87 -13.29 -12.47 14.70
CA ASP A 87 -14.25 -12.48 13.59
C ASP A 87 -14.75 -11.09 13.18
N GLN A 88 -14.18 -10.01 13.74
CA GLN A 88 -14.55 -8.63 13.37
C GLN A 88 -14.22 -8.28 11.91
N GLY A 89 -13.28 -9.00 11.28
CA GLY A 89 -12.93 -8.78 9.88
C GLY A 89 -12.22 -7.45 9.63
N VAL A 90 -12.54 -6.79 8.52
CA VAL A 90 -11.95 -5.49 8.15
C VAL A 90 -12.74 -4.36 8.81
N VAL A 91 -12.10 -3.55 9.65
CA VAL A 91 -12.74 -2.40 10.32
C VAL A 91 -12.51 -1.08 9.58
N TYR A 92 -11.46 -1.01 8.76
CA TYR A 92 -11.15 0.12 7.90
C TYR A 92 -10.45 -0.36 6.64
N HIS A 93 -10.77 0.25 5.52
CA HIS A 93 -10.01 0.08 4.28
C HIS A 93 -9.82 1.43 3.60
N PHE A 94 -8.65 1.60 3.01
CA PHE A 94 -8.34 2.70 2.12
C PHE A 94 -7.87 2.11 0.81
N GLU A 95 -8.55 2.48 -0.26
CA GLU A 95 -8.16 2.14 -1.63
C GLU A 95 -7.38 3.28 -2.24
N GLU A 96 -6.13 3.03 -2.64
CA GLU A 96 -5.30 4.05 -3.29
C GLU A 96 -5.96 4.48 -4.62
N PRO A 97 -6.40 5.74 -4.78
CA PRO A 97 -7.11 6.15 -5.99
C PRO A 97 -6.15 6.36 -7.17
N GLN A 98 -4.91 6.74 -6.89
CA GLN A 98 -3.85 6.99 -7.87
C GLN A 98 -2.49 6.67 -7.23
N PRO A 99 -1.48 6.28 -8.02
CA PRO A 99 -0.17 5.95 -7.50
C PRO A 99 0.45 7.09 -6.69
N GLY A 100 0.91 6.78 -5.49
CA GLY A 100 1.55 7.75 -4.59
C GLY A 100 0.57 8.55 -3.73
N VAL A 101 -0.73 8.25 -3.77
CA VAL A 101 -1.70 8.82 -2.83
C VAL A 101 -1.74 7.97 -1.57
N TYR A 102 -1.30 8.56 -0.45
CA TYR A 102 -1.23 7.88 0.82
C TYR A 102 -2.58 7.86 1.56
N ALA A 103 -2.81 6.79 2.33
CA ALA A 103 -3.93 6.71 3.25
C ALA A 103 -3.85 7.84 4.30
N PRO A 104 -4.99 8.46 4.70
CA PRO A 104 -5.02 9.42 5.79
C PRO A 104 -4.57 8.75 7.09
N ILE A 105 -3.39 9.14 7.59
CA ILE A 105 -2.77 8.46 8.73
C ILE A 105 -3.60 8.58 10.01
N ASP A 106 -4.32 9.70 10.17
CA ASP A 106 -5.19 9.95 11.31
C ASP A 106 -6.44 9.04 11.30
N GLU A 107 -6.97 8.69 10.14
CA GLU A 107 -8.05 7.71 10.01
C GLU A 107 -7.55 6.30 10.31
N VAL A 108 -6.39 5.94 9.75
CA VAL A 108 -5.75 4.63 9.98
C VAL A 108 -5.46 4.42 11.46
N LEU A 109 -4.90 5.43 12.14
CA LEU A 109 -4.59 5.36 13.56
C LEU A 109 -5.86 5.26 14.41
N ARG A 110 -6.89 6.07 14.13
CA ARG A 110 -8.19 5.98 14.84
C ARG A 110 -8.84 4.61 14.67
N ALA A 111 -8.79 4.04 13.48
CA ALA A 111 -9.30 2.70 13.22
C ALA A 111 -8.46 1.63 13.92
N ALA A 112 -7.14 1.80 14.02
CA ALA A 112 -6.28 0.85 14.71
C ALA A 112 -6.45 0.92 16.25
N GLU A 113 -6.69 2.11 16.79
CA GLU A 113 -7.00 2.31 18.22
C GLU A 113 -8.34 1.68 18.61
N SER A 114 -9.35 1.70 17.72
CA SER A 114 -10.66 1.08 18.01
C SER A 114 -10.61 -0.45 18.09
N VAL A 115 -9.56 -1.07 17.52
CA VAL A 115 -9.31 -2.51 17.58
C VAL A 115 -8.44 -2.91 18.77
N GLN A 116 -7.69 -1.97 19.36
CA GLN A 116 -6.87 -2.28 20.51
C GLN A 116 -7.74 -2.66 21.71
N ILE A 117 -7.52 -3.88 22.19
CA ILE A 117 -8.15 -4.44 23.39
C ILE A 117 -7.78 -3.55 24.58
N LYS A 118 -8.78 -3.19 25.38
CA LYS A 118 -8.60 -2.63 26.73
C LYS A 118 -8.10 -3.70 27.70
#